data_AF-A0ABD0P2D2-F1
#
_entry.id   AF-A0ABD0P2D2-F1
#
_cell.length_a   1.000
_cell.length_b   1.000
_cell.length_c   1.000
_cell.angle_alpha   90.00
_cell.angle_beta   90.00
_cell.angle_gamma   90.00
#
_symmetry.space_group_name_H-M   'P 1'
#
loop_
_entity.id
_entity.type
_entity.pdbx_description
1 polymer ?
#
loop_
_entity_poly.entity_id
_entity_poly.type
_entity_poly.pdbx_seq_one_letter_code
_entity_poly.pdbx_strand_id
1 'polypeptide(L)'
;MNNNMNNGDSGGDGKLNYALIASMLGFAAVGFIKSNLFQIKIKDTKIKIQHQVLHSQNQKPEEKKVEHRLMERQWDYCSLLVRNAKLVELEKDLLVYTAKQSLLAGLEVEDGLRDIFKNDRTCAELRNTDKRKNGSLMWLYLKYWRLQLALQTHQKAEAAILNTQNKK
;
A
#
# COMPACT_ATOMS: atom_id res chain seq x y z
N MET A 1 64.74 30.03 -38.08
CA MET A 1 63.35 29.91 -37.61
C MET A 1 62.60 28.99 -38.57
N ASN A 2 62.04 27.91 -38.01
CA ASN A 2 60.96 27.05 -38.51
C ASN A 2 60.92 26.58 -39.98
N ASN A 3 61.28 25.30 -40.13
CA ASN A 3 60.49 24.18 -40.67
C ASN A 3 59.24 24.51 -41.50
N ASN A 4 59.13 23.92 -42.69
CA ASN A 4 57.98 23.06 -42.93
C ASN A 4 58.29 21.87 -43.84
N MET A 5 57.70 20.74 -43.47
CA MET A 5 58.00 19.39 -43.90
C MET A 5 57.47 19.04 -45.29
N ASN A 6 58.22 18.12 -45.90
CA ASN A 6 57.87 17.29 -47.04
C ASN A 6 56.60 16.45 -46.87
N ASN A 7 56.03 16.14 -48.04
CA ASN A 7 55.39 14.89 -48.45
C ASN A 7 53.99 14.51 -47.95
N GLY A 8 53.18 14.08 -48.93
CA GLY A 8 52.25 12.98 -48.73
C GLY A 8 50.91 13.14 -49.41
N ASP A 9 50.91 13.05 -50.74
CA ASP A 9 49.71 12.72 -51.50
C ASP A 9 49.18 11.34 -51.07
N SER A 10 47.90 11.28 -50.71
CA SER A 10 47.05 10.09 -50.79
C SER A 10 45.60 10.55 -50.76
N GLY A 11 45.11 10.92 -51.95
CA GLY A 11 43.70 10.94 -52.25
C GLY A 11 43.05 9.60 -51.92
N GLY A 12 42.29 9.57 -50.83
CA GLY A 12 41.32 8.53 -50.53
C GLY A 12 39.92 9.12 -50.70
N ASP A 13 39.26 8.77 -51.80
CA ASP A 13 37.82 8.98 -52.03
C ASP A 13 37.02 8.25 -50.95
N GLY A 14 36.85 8.91 -49.80
CA GLY A 14 36.06 8.42 -48.69
C GLY A 14 34.60 8.76 -48.92
N LYS A 15 33.94 8.12 -49.90
CA LYS A 15 32.48 8.01 -49.90
C LYS A 15 32.06 7.42 -48.56
N LEU A 16 31.71 8.29 -47.61
CA LEU A 16 31.07 7.88 -46.37
C LEU A 16 29.83 7.11 -46.80
N ASN A 17 29.86 5.80 -46.58
CA ASN A 17 28.77 4.94 -46.94
C ASN A 17 27.62 5.33 -46.00
N TYR A 18 26.71 6.19 -46.47
CA TYR A 18 25.59 6.71 -45.68
C TYR A 18 24.80 5.58 -45.02
N ALA A 19 24.79 4.39 -45.64
CA ALA A 19 24.26 3.16 -45.06
C ALA A 19 24.92 2.76 -43.72
N LEU A 20 26.24 2.95 -43.57
CA LEU A 20 27.01 2.59 -42.38
C LEU A 20 26.75 3.57 -41.22
N ILE A 21 26.70 4.88 -41.53
CA ILE A 21 26.41 5.93 -40.53
C ILE A 21 24.93 5.90 -40.12
N ALA A 22 24.02 5.69 -41.08
CA ALA A 22 22.60 5.51 -40.80
C ALA A 22 22.35 4.27 -39.94
N SER A 23 23.09 3.18 -40.17
CA SER A 23 23.04 1.99 -39.33
C SER A 23 23.49 2.29 -37.90
N MET A 24 24.63 2.98 -37.73
CA MET A 24 25.13 3.34 -36.39
C MET A 24 24.19 4.31 -35.64
N LEU A 25 23.63 5.31 -36.32
CA LEU A 25 22.62 6.23 -35.74
C LEU A 25 21.34 5.50 -35.36
N GLY A 26 20.90 4.51 -36.16
CA GLY A 26 19.76 3.65 -35.85
C GLY A 26 19.97 2.84 -34.57
N PHE A 27 21.15 2.21 -34.41
CA PHE A 27 21.49 1.48 -33.18
C PHE A 27 21.61 2.39 -31.96
N ALA A 28 22.19 3.58 -32.11
CA ALA A 28 22.31 4.56 -31.03
C ALA A 28 20.93 5.07 -30.57
N ALA A 29 20.01 5.36 -31.50
CA ALA A 29 18.65 5.76 -31.19
C ALA A 29 17.87 4.65 -30.47
N VAL A 30 17.96 3.40 -30.92
CA VAL A 30 17.34 2.25 -30.26
C VAL A 30 17.90 2.03 -28.84
N GLY A 31 19.22 2.15 -28.66
CA GLY A 31 19.87 2.06 -27.35
C GLY A 31 19.43 3.16 -26.39
N PHE A 32 19.35 4.40 -26.87
CA PHE A 32 18.91 5.55 -26.08
C PHE A 32 17.41 5.46 -25.71
N ILE A 33 16.54 5.07 -26.64
CA ILE A 33 15.11 4.86 -26.40
C ILE A 33 14.91 3.73 -25.38
N LYS A 34 15.63 2.62 -25.51
CA LYS A 34 15.54 1.48 -24.57
C LYS A 34 16.02 1.86 -23.17
N SER A 35 17.10 2.66 -23.07
CA SER A 35 17.63 3.17 -21.80
C SER A 35 16.62 4.08 -21.08
N ASN A 36 16.01 5.04 -21.81
CA ASN A 36 15.02 5.93 -21.24
C ASN A 36 13.75 5.18 -20.79
N LEU A 37 13.26 4.23 -21.59
CA LEU A 37 12.11 3.39 -21.23
C LEU A 37 12.39 2.54 -19.98
N PHE A 38 13.61 2.02 -19.85
CA PHE A 38 14.04 1.26 -18.67
C PHE A 38 14.02 2.14 -17.41
N GLN A 39 14.55 3.36 -17.49
CA GLN A 39 14.53 4.31 -16.39
C GLN A 39 13.10 4.73 -16.00
N ILE A 40 12.20 4.91 -16.98
CA ILE A 40 10.77 5.18 -16.72
C ILE A 40 10.13 4.01 -15.96
N LYS A 41 10.32 2.76 -16.42
CA LYS A 41 9.79 1.57 -15.75
C LYS A 41 10.31 1.43 -14.32
N ILE A 42 11.58 1.76 -14.06
CA ILE A 42 12.16 1.76 -12.71
C ILE A 42 11.48 2.81 -11.84
N LYS A 43 11.33 4.05 -12.33
CA LYS A 43 10.67 5.14 -11.60
C LYS A 43 9.21 4.79 -11.27
N ASP A 44 8.47 4.26 -12.24
CA ASP A 44 7.08 3.83 -12.05
C ASP A 44 6.97 2.70 -11.02
N THR A 45 7.87 1.71 -11.09
CA THR A 45 7.90 0.59 -10.15
C THR A 45 8.23 1.10 -8.74
N LYS A 46 9.18 2.02 -8.61
CA LYS A 46 9.53 2.65 -7.34
C LYS A 46 8.34 3.40 -6.75
N ILE A 47 7.60 4.17 -7.54
CA ILE A 47 6.39 4.88 -7.10
C ILE A 47 5.32 3.89 -6.62
N LYS A 48 5.08 2.80 -7.36
CA LYS A 48 4.10 1.77 -6.97
C LYS A 48 4.49 1.08 -5.66
N ILE A 49 5.76 0.72 -5.49
CA ILE A 49 6.27 0.14 -4.24
C ILE A 49 6.12 1.14 -3.10
N GLN A 50 6.50 2.41 -3.32
CA GLN A 50 6.37 3.46 -2.31
C GLN A 50 4.91 3.65 -1.87
N HIS A 51 3.98 3.65 -2.83
CA HIS A 51 2.54 3.74 -2.57
C HIS A 51 2.01 2.51 -1.81
N GLN A 52 2.47 1.30 -2.14
CA GLN A 52 2.12 0.07 -1.41
C GLN A 52 2.66 0.09 0.03
N VAL A 53 3.90 0.54 0.24
CA VAL A 53 4.50 0.69 1.57
C VAL A 53 3.76 1.73 2.40
N LEU A 54 3.43 2.89 1.82
CA LEU A 54 2.63 3.93 2.48
C LEU A 54 1.25 3.41 2.91
N HIS A 55 0.57 2.69 2.02
CA HIS A 55 -0.73 2.08 2.32
C HIS A 55 -0.62 1.06 3.46
N SER A 56 0.42 0.21 3.44
CA SER A 56 0.66 -0.80 4.48
C SER A 56 1.02 -0.15 5.82
N GLN A 57 1.74 0.97 5.79
CA GLN A 57 2.08 1.74 6.99
C GLN A 57 0.88 2.47 7.59
N ASN A 58 -0.03 3.01 6.79
CA ASN A 58 -1.24 3.71 7.29
C ASN A 58 -2.33 2.74 7.79
N GLN A 59 -2.36 1.52 7.26
CA GLN A 59 -3.32 0.50 7.68
C GLN A 59 -3.13 0.04 9.13
N LYS A 60 -1.88 -0.13 9.57
CA LYS A 60 -1.54 -0.60 10.93
C LYS A 60 -2.01 0.33 12.05
N PRO A 61 -1.81 1.67 12.00
CA PRO A 61 -2.32 2.58 13.03
C PRO A 61 -3.85 2.70 13.03
N GLU A 62 -4.50 2.61 11.86
CA GLU A 62 -5.96 2.66 11.76
C GLU A 62 -6.63 1.44 12.41
N GLU A 63 -6.15 0.24 12.07
CA GLU A 63 -6.59 -1.02 12.69
C GLU A 63 -6.40 -0.99 14.21
N LYS A 64 -5.23 -0.51 14.67
CA LYS A 64 -4.92 -0.38 16.10
C LYS A 64 -5.84 0.60 16.81
N LYS A 65 -6.25 1.67 16.14
CA LYS A 65 -7.18 2.65 16.70
C LYS A 65 -8.59 2.07 16.85
N VAL A 66 -9.06 1.30 15.86
CA VAL A 66 -10.34 0.59 15.95
C VAL A 66 -10.31 -0.44 17.08
N GLU A 67 -9.25 -1.24 17.17
CA GLU A 67 -9.03 -2.20 18.28
C GLU A 67 -9.08 -1.49 19.64
N HIS A 68 -8.36 -0.38 19.79
CA HIS A 68 -8.33 0.38 21.04
C HIS A 68 -9.72 0.88 21.45
N ARG A 69 -10.46 1.50 20.51
CA ARG A 69 -11.80 2.02 20.75
C ARG A 69 -12.81 0.93 21.11
N LEU A 70 -12.69 -0.24 20.48
CA LEU A 70 -13.50 -1.41 20.83
C LEU A 70 -13.18 -1.93 22.24
N MET A 71 -11.90 -1.98 22.62
CA MET A 71 -11.52 -2.31 24.00
C MET A 71 -12.07 -1.32 25.02
N GLU A 72 -12.05 -0.01 24.71
CA GLU A 72 -12.64 1.02 25.59
C GLU A 72 -14.15 0.87 25.68
N ARG A 73 -14.83 0.68 24.54
CA ARG A 73 -16.27 0.39 24.50
C ARG A 73 -16.62 -0.78 25.39
N GLN A 74 -15.89 -1.90 25.24
CA GLN A 74 -16.23 -3.12 25.95
C GLN A 74 -15.88 -3.03 27.44
N TRP A 75 -14.81 -2.33 27.79
CA TRP A 75 -14.48 -2.01 29.17
C TRP A 75 -15.61 -1.21 29.83
N ASP A 76 -16.10 -0.18 29.14
CA ASP A 76 -17.18 0.66 29.63
C ASP A 76 -18.52 -0.11 29.69
N TYR A 77 -18.82 -0.95 28.70
CA TYR A 77 -20.02 -1.80 28.68
C TYR A 77 -20.05 -2.80 29.85
N CYS A 78 -18.89 -3.39 30.18
CA CYS A 78 -18.76 -4.33 31.29
C CYS A 78 -18.64 -3.63 32.66
N SER A 79 -18.51 -2.30 32.67
CA SER A 79 -18.46 -1.52 33.90
C SER A 79 -19.89 -1.21 34.38
N LEU A 80 -20.15 -1.48 35.66
CA LEU A 80 -21.44 -1.18 36.29
C LEU A 80 -21.72 0.31 36.44
N LEU A 81 -20.70 1.16 36.29
CA LEU A 81 -20.78 2.60 36.57
C LEU A 81 -21.01 3.48 35.33
N VAL A 82 -20.88 2.91 34.13
CA VAL A 82 -20.94 3.72 32.91
C VAL A 82 -22.38 3.94 32.47
N ARG A 83 -22.69 5.18 32.10
CA ARG A 83 -24.01 5.58 31.57
C ARG A 83 -24.12 5.21 30.09
N ASN A 84 -25.30 4.70 29.71
CA ASN A 84 -25.65 4.37 28.31
C ASN A 84 -25.36 5.50 27.31
N ALA A 85 -25.52 6.77 27.71
CA ALA A 85 -25.26 7.91 26.82
C ALA A 85 -23.79 7.98 26.33
N LYS A 86 -22.82 7.71 27.22
CA LYS A 86 -21.39 7.73 26.87
C LYS A 86 -21.04 6.59 25.90
N LEU A 87 -21.64 5.41 26.13
CA LEU A 87 -21.48 4.25 25.24
C LEU A 87 -22.02 4.55 23.84
N VAL A 88 -23.23 5.12 23.75
CA VAL A 88 -23.85 5.49 22.46
C VAL A 88 -23.03 6.52 21.70
N GLU A 89 -22.44 7.50 22.40
CA GLU A 89 -21.56 8.50 21.77
C GLU A 89 -20.30 7.84 21.18
N LEU A 90 -19.64 6.96 21.94
CA LEU A 90 -18.46 6.23 21.49
C LEU A 90 -18.77 5.36 20.26
N GLU A 91 -19.89 4.63 20.28
CA GLU A 91 -20.33 3.78 19.18
C GLU A 91 -20.58 4.60 17.90
N LYS A 92 -21.25 5.75 17.99
CA LYS A 92 -21.47 6.66 16.85
C LYS A 92 -20.15 7.20 16.30
N ASP A 93 -19.27 7.67 17.18
CA ASP A 93 -17.96 8.20 16.80
C ASP A 93 -17.11 7.15 16.09
N LEU A 94 -17.21 5.88 16.50
CA LEU A 94 -16.51 4.78 15.85
C LEU A 94 -17.03 4.51 14.44
N LEU A 95 -18.36 4.48 14.26
CA LEU A 95 -18.96 4.33 12.92
C LEU A 95 -18.56 5.46 11.98
N VAL A 96 -18.61 6.72 12.45
CA VAL A 96 -18.20 7.89 11.66
C VAL A 96 -16.71 7.83 11.31
N TYR A 97 -15.87 7.41 12.25
CA TYR A 97 -14.43 7.27 12.01
C TYR A 97 -14.13 6.22 10.94
N THR A 98 -14.75 5.04 11.01
CA THR A 98 -14.52 3.97 10.03
C THR A 98 -15.10 4.29 8.66
N ALA A 99 -16.24 4.97 8.58
CA ALA A 99 -16.84 5.40 7.32
C ALA A 99 -15.97 6.42 6.56
N LYS A 100 -15.25 7.29 7.29
CA LYS A 100 -14.31 8.25 6.69
C LYS A 100 -13.04 7.59 6.15
N GLN A 101 -12.74 6.38 6.59
CA GLN A 101 -11.49 5.72 6.30
C GLN A 101 -11.63 4.84 5.05
N SER A 102 -11.09 5.31 3.92
CA SER A 102 -11.23 4.63 2.62
C SER A 102 -10.78 3.16 2.63
N LEU A 103 -9.78 2.83 3.47
CA LEU A 103 -9.29 1.47 3.65
C LEU A 103 -10.29 0.56 4.37
N LEU A 104 -10.99 1.09 5.38
CA LEU A 104 -11.92 0.34 6.22
C LEU A 104 -13.33 0.28 5.60
N ALA A 105 -13.71 1.30 4.83
CA ALA A 105 -14.97 1.36 4.11
C ALA A 105 -15.15 0.19 3.13
N GLY A 106 -14.05 -0.31 2.53
CA GLY A 106 -14.07 -1.44 1.60
C GLY A 106 -14.12 -2.83 2.24
N LEU A 107 -14.19 -2.93 3.56
CA LEU A 107 -14.09 -4.19 4.34
C LEU A 107 -15.35 -4.50 5.16
N GLU A 108 -16.46 -3.81 4.89
CA GLU A 108 -17.73 -3.94 5.64
C GLU A 108 -17.53 -3.80 7.16
N VAL A 109 -16.54 -2.99 7.56
CA VAL A 109 -16.19 -2.78 8.98
C VAL A 109 -17.37 -2.17 9.73
N GLU A 110 -18.14 -1.30 9.07
CA GLU A 110 -19.32 -0.69 9.66
C GLU A 110 -20.38 -1.72 10.06
N ASP A 111 -20.67 -2.70 9.19
CA ASP A 111 -21.66 -3.74 9.47
C ASP A 111 -21.19 -4.66 10.60
N GLY A 112 -19.91 -5.04 10.60
CA GLY A 112 -19.35 -5.81 11.70
C GLY A 112 -19.32 -5.04 13.02
N LEU A 113 -19.09 -3.72 12.99
CA LEU A 113 -19.22 -2.87 14.20
C LEU A 113 -20.65 -2.87 14.73
N ARG A 114 -21.65 -2.74 13.86
CA ARG A 114 -23.08 -2.79 14.25
C ARG A 114 -23.43 -4.14 14.87
N ASP A 115 -22.90 -5.23 14.32
CA ASP A 115 -23.07 -6.58 14.87
C ASP A 115 -22.43 -6.71 16.25
N ILE A 116 -21.18 -6.26 16.42
CA ILE A 116 -20.49 -6.22 17.72
C ILE A 116 -21.30 -5.44 18.75
N PHE A 117 -21.77 -4.23 18.42
CA PHE A 117 -22.49 -3.40 19.38
C PHE A 117 -23.77 -4.07 19.88
N LYS A 118 -24.45 -4.78 18.98
CA LYS A 118 -25.71 -5.49 19.27
C LYS A 118 -25.51 -6.79 20.05
N ASN A 119 -24.44 -7.53 19.73
CA ASN A 119 -24.32 -8.94 20.09
C ASN A 119 -23.14 -9.26 21.02
N ASP A 120 -22.13 -8.39 21.14
CA ASP A 120 -20.99 -8.64 22.02
C ASP A 120 -21.28 -8.26 23.47
N ARG A 121 -21.76 -9.26 24.23
CA ARG A 121 -22.14 -9.12 25.64
C ARG A 121 -21.14 -9.76 26.60
N THR A 122 -20.04 -10.31 26.09
CA THR A 122 -19.10 -11.07 26.90
C THR A 122 -18.27 -10.13 27.76
N CYS A 123 -18.32 -10.36 29.07
CA CYS A 123 -17.52 -9.64 30.06
C CYS A 123 -16.65 -10.65 30.81
N ALA A 124 -15.42 -10.24 31.09
CA ALA A 124 -14.56 -10.97 32.01
C ALA A 124 -15.10 -10.85 33.45
N GLU A 125 -14.52 -11.64 34.35
CA GLU A 125 -14.86 -11.62 35.77
C GLU A 125 -14.72 -10.23 36.39
N LEU A 126 -15.52 -9.93 37.42
CA LEU A 126 -15.67 -8.59 38.01
C LEU A 126 -14.36 -7.95 38.52
N ARG A 127 -13.35 -8.77 38.88
CA ARG A 127 -12.03 -8.31 39.35
C ARG A 127 -10.97 -8.28 38.26
N ASN A 128 -11.37 -8.48 37.01
CA ASN A 128 -10.46 -8.45 35.88
C ASN A 128 -9.92 -7.04 35.63
N THR A 129 -8.60 -6.92 35.54
CA THR A 129 -7.92 -5.67 35.17
C THR A 129 -7.51 -5.63 33.71
N ASP A 130 -7.57 -6.75 32.98
CA ASP A 130 -7.16 -6.83 31.59
C ASP A 130 -8.35 -6.57 30.64
N LYS A 131 -8.40 -5.38 30.04
CA LYS A 131 -9.44 -5.00 29.07
C LYS A 131 -9.59 -6.01 27.92
N ARG A 132 -8.54 -6.75 27.58
CA ARG A 132 -8.52 -7.71 26.47
C ARG A 132 -9.34 -8.96 26.71
N LYS A 133 -9.72 -9.24 27.94
CA LYS A 133 -10.56 -10.40 28.27
C LYS A 133 -12.06 -10.15 28.06
N ASN A 134 -12.46 -8.89 27.84
CA ASN A 134 -13.84 -8.57 27.50
C ASN A 134 -14.05 -8.69 25.98
N GLY A 135 -15.29 -8.94 25.56
CA GLY A 135 -15.73 -8.79 24.18
C GLY A 135 -15.22 -9.91 23.28
N SER A 136 -15.85 -11.08 23.31
CA SER A 136 -15.39 -12.22 22.52
C SER A 136 -15.63 -12.02 21.02
N LEU A 137 -16.73 -11.36 20.66
CA LEU A 137 -17.13 -11.18 19.27
C LEU A 137 -16.26 -10.13 18.57
N MET A 138 -15.92 -9.03 19.25
CA MET A 138 -15.06 -7.99 18.69
C MET A 138 -13.67 -8.54 18.30
N TRP A 139 -13.13 -9.50 19.07
CA TRP A 139 -11.85 -10.13 18.73
C TRP A 139 -11.94 -10.99 17.47
N LEU A 140 -13.07 -11.67 17.26
CA LEU A 140 -13.31 -12.45 16.06
C LEU A 140 -13.34 -11.55 14.82
N TYR A 141 -14.09 -10.43 14.88
CA TYR A 141 -14.14 -9.44 13.80
C TYR A 141 -12.79 -8.79 13.54
N LEU A 142 -12.06 -8.37 14.58
CA LEU A 142 -10.72 -7.79 14.41
C LEU A 142 -9.77 -8.78 13.72
N LYS A 143 -9.83 -10.07 14.07
CA LYS A 143 -9.04 -11.11 13.40
C LYS A 143 -9.48 -11.28 11.94
N TYR A 144 -10.78 -11.28 11.68
CA TYR A 144 -11.33 -11.38 10.34
C TYR A 144 -10.90 -10.22 9.43
N TRP A 145 -11.05 -8.97 9.87
CA TRP A 145 -10.66 -7.80 9.10
C TRP A 145 -9.14 -7.75 8.82
N ARG A 146 -8.31 -8.15 9.79
CA ARG A 146 -6.85 -8.31 9.58
C ARG A 146 -6.54 -9.28 8.45
N LEU A 147 -7.26 -10.41 8.40
CA LEU A 147 -7.08 -11.42 7.36
C LEU A 147 -7.54 -10.91 6.00
N GLN A 148 -8.68 -10.23 5.93
CA GLN A 148 -9.15 -9.61 4.68
C GLN A 148 -8.15 -8.58 4.15
N LEU A 149 -7.62 -7.73 5.03
CA LEU A 149 -6.59 -6.75 4.69
C LEU A 149 -5.30 -7.40 4.17
N ALA A 150 -4.84 -8.46 4.83
CA ALA A 150 -3.67 -9.22 4.40
C ALA A 150 -3.91 -9.84 3.02
N LEU A 151 -5.08 -10.44 2.81
CA LEU A 151 -5.48 -11.04 1.53
C LEU A 151 -5.47 -10.00 0.41
N GLN A 152 -6.09 -8.83 0.60
CA GLN A 152 -6.08 -7.75 -0.38
C GLN A 152 -4.66 -7.28 -0.71
N THR A 153 -3.78 -7.23 0.29
CA THR A 153 -2.37 -6.86 0.10
C THR A 153 -1.63 -7.89 -0.74
N HIS A 154 -1.81 -9.18 -0.46
CA HIS A 154 -1.21 -10.26 -1.23
C HIS A 154 -1.71 -10.31 -2.67
N GLN A 155 -3.02 -10.15 -2.90
CA GLN A 155 -3.61 -10.10 -4.25
C GLN A 155 -3.07 -8.93 -5.07
N LYS A 156 -2.91 -7.74 -4.46
CA LYS A 156 -2.29 -6.59 -5.13
C LYS A 156 -0.84 -6.85 -5.50
N ALA A 157 -0.08 -7.53 -4.64
CA ALA A 157 1.31 -7.91 -4.93
C ALA A 157 1.38 -8.91 -6.08
N GLU A 158 0.53 -9.94 -6.08
CA GLU A 158 0.44 -10.93 -7.16
C GLU A 158 0.08 -10.28 -8.50
N ALA A 159 -0.95 -9.42 -8.53
CA ALA A 159 -1.35 -8.70 -9.73
C ALA A 159 -0.22 -7.79 -10.28
N ALA A 160 0.58 -7.17 -9.40
CA ALA A 160 1.73 -6.37 -9.83
C ALA A 160 2.83 -7.22 -10.48
N ILE A 161 3.08 -8.43 -9.97
CA ILE A 161 4.05 -9.37 -10.54
C ILE A 161 3.57 -9.88 -11.89
N LEU A 162 2.32 -10.36 -11.99
CA LEU A 162 1.74 -10.88 -13.23
C LEU A 162 1.71 -9.83 -14.35
N ASN A 163 1.32 -8.59 -14.05
CA ASN A 163 1.34 -7.49 -15.01
C ASN A 163 2.75 -7.13 -15.51
N THR A 164 3.78 -7.43 -14.72
CA THR A 164 5.18 -7.22 -15.13
C THR A 164 5.65 -8.32 -16.08
N GLN A 165 5.18 -9.56 -15.91
CA GLN A 165 5.48 -10.68 -16.80
C GLN A 165 4.79 -10.52 -18.17
N ASN A 166 3.54 -10.09 -18.20
CA ASN A 166 2.77 -9.91 -19.45
C ASN A 166 3.21 -8.70 -20.30
N LYS A 167 4.09 -7.83 -19.77
CA LYS A 167 4.68 -6.68 -20.47
C LYS A 167 6.09 -6.96 -21.04
N LYS A 168 6.56 -8.20 -20.94
CA LYS A 168 7.73 -8.70 -21.68
C LYS A 168 7.27 -9.26 -23.02
#